data_AF-A0A527U472-F1
#
_entry.id   AF-A0A527U472-F1
#
_cell.length_a   1.000
_cell.length_b   1.000
_cell.length_c   1.000
_cell.angle_alpha   90.00
_cell.angle_beta   90.00
_cell.angle_gamma   90.00
#
_symmetry.space_group_name_H-M   'P 1'
#
loop_
_entity.id
_entity.type
_entity.pdbx_description
1 polymer ?
#
loop_
_entity_poly.entity_id
_entity_poly.type
_entity_poly.pdbx_seq_one_letter_code
_entity_poly.pdbx_strand_id
1 'polypeptide(L)'
;MTKVHERPNRASASEAGSFVEEFDRLEQDREEKLRVLDAEFKAKKRAINKDINEDQKSILEDAKKQGVNKGVIRAIVDAQKLKRKAEDMIERADGKVDGLEDDDRDFAVDIRTALGDNFASFGLGAAAVQREEADDDKQDETTAAVVKAVKGSMTQEEWDAAGGGAPQ
;
A
#
# COMPACT_ATOMS: atom_id res chain seq x y z
N MET A 1 -50.15 -20.41 -30.42
CA MET A 1 -48.77 -20.93 -30.60
C MET A 1 -47.83 -19.74 -30.71
N THR A 2 -47.06 -19.48 -29.66
CA THR A 2 -46.08 -18.38 -29.61
C THR A 2 -44.92 -18.71 -30.53
N LYS A 3 -44.68 -17.88 -31.55
CA LYS A 3 -43.51 -17.99 -32.43
C LYS A 3 -42.25 -17.76 -31.59
N VAL A 4 -41.44 -18.80 -31.43
CA VAL A 4 -40.08 -18.66 -30.90
C VAL A 4 -39.31 -17.87 -31.95
N HIS A 5 -38.94 -16.64 -31.61
CA HIS A 5 -38.03 -15.86 -32.45
C HIS A 5 -36.65 -16.53 -32.40
N GLU A 6 -36.34 -17.35 -33.41
CA GLU A 6 -35.00 -17.89 -33.61
C GLU A 6 -34.04 -16.72 -33.78
N ARG A 7 -33.14 -16.56 -32.79
CA ARG A 7 -32.11 -15.54 -32.81
C ARG A 7 -31.06 -15.98 -33.83
N PRO A 8 -30.76 -15.18 -34.87
CA PRO A 8 -30.04 -15.64 -36.07
C PRO A 8 -28.55 -15.98 -35.88
N ASN A 9 -28.05 -16.13 -34.65
CA ASN A 9 -26.65 -16.48 -34.33
C ASN A 9 -26.53 -17.23 -32.98
N ARG A 10 -27.55 -18.01 -32.59
CA ARG A 10 -27.51 -18.78 -31.33
C ARG A 10 -27.01 -20.18 -31.61
N ALA A 11 -25.88 -20.55 -31.01
CA ALA A 11 -25.38 -21.93 -31.00
C ALA A 11 -26.46 -22.90 -30.49
N SER A 12 -26.48 -24.11 -31.03
CA SER A 12 -27.31 -25.18 -30.50
C SER A 12 -26.93 -25.49 -29.05
N ALA A 13 -27.84 -26.13 -28.29
CA ALA A 13 -27.56 -26.50 -26.90
C ALA A 13 -26.33 -27.42 -26.78
N SER A 14 -26.09 -28.30 -27.75
CA SER A 14 -24.92 -29.18 -27.79
C SER A 14 -23.63 -28.42 -28.06
N GLU A 15 -23.64 -27.48 -29.01
CA GLU A 15 -22.47 -26.63 -29.31
C GLU A 15 -22.14 -25.74 -28.11
N ALA A 16 -23.16 -25.10 -27.50
CA ALA A 16 -22.97 -24.31 -26.29
C ALA A 16 -22.44 -25.16 -25.11
N GLY A 17 -22.93 -26.40 -24.95
CA GLY A 17 -22.44 -27.34 -23.95
C GLY A 17 -20.96 -27.67 -24.12
N SER A 18 -20.49 -27.86 -25.35
CA SER A 18 -19.07 -28.16 -25.63
C SER A 18 -18.11 -27.05 -25.18
N PHE A 19 -18.53 -25.79 -25.25
CA PHE A 19 -17.73 -24.67 -24.73
C PHE A 19 -17.67 -24.67 -23.21
N VAL A 20 -18.77 -25.04 -22.54
CA VAL A 20 -18.82 -25.14 -21.07
C VAL A 20 -17.94 -26.28 -20.58
N GLU A 21 -18.01 -27.45 -21.23
CA GLU A 21 -17.17 -28.61 -20.89
C GLU A 21 -15.68 -28.30 -21.08
N GLU A 22 -15.31 -27.67 -22.20
CA GLU A 22 -13.93 -27.29 -22.46
C GLU A 22 -13.43 -26.22 -21.49
N PHE A 23 -14.26 -25.24 -21.13
CA PHE A 23 -13.90 -24.24 -20.14
C PHE A 23 -13.73 -24.85 -18.74
N ASP A 24 -14.63 -25.76 -18.34
CA ASP A 24 -14.52 -26.49 -17.07
C ASP A 24 -13.24 -27.34 -17.02
N ARG A 25 -12.89 -28.02 -18.11
CA ARG A 25 -11.61 -28.74 -18.23
C ARG A 25 -10.40 -27.82 -18.01
N LEU A 26 -10.41 -26.64 -18.61
CA LEU A 26 -9.32 -25.66 -18.44
C LEU A 26 -9.24 -25.12 -17.01
N GLU A 27 -10.37 -24.90 -16.34
CA GLU A 27 -10.39 -24.48 -14.93
C GLU A 27 -9.89 -25.60 -14.01
N GLN A 28 -10.30 -26.86 -14.22
CA GLN A 28 -9.76 -28.01 -13.48
C GLN A 28 -8.24 -28.15 -13.65
N ASP A 29 -7.75 -28.00 -14.89
CA ASP A 29 -6.31 -28.03 -15.19
C ASP A 29 -5.56 -26.88 -14.48
N ARG A 30 -6.17 -25.69 -14.42
CA ARG A 30 -5.62 -24.53 -13.72
C ARG A 30 -5.55 -24.78 -12.21
N GLU A 31 -6.63 -25.27 -11.62
CA GLU A 31 -6.70 -25.59 -10.18
C GLU A 31 -5.64 -26.62 -9.79
N GLU A 32 -5.49 -27.69 -10.59
CA GLU A 32 -4.51 -28.73 -10.33
C GLU A 32 -3.07 -28.19 -10.42
N LYS A 33 -2.77 -27.37 -11.44
CA LYS A 33 -1.44 -26.73 -11.57
C LYS A 33 -1.13 -25.83 -10.38
N LEU A 34 -2.10 -25.02 -9.92
CA LEU A 34 -1.92 -24.16 -8.75
C LEU A 34 -1.74 -24.98 -7.46
N ARG A 35 -2.49 -26.08 -7.31
CA ARG A 35 -2.37 -27.00 -6.17
C ARG A 35 -1.00 -27.65 -6.12
N VAL A 36 -0.50 -28.15 -7.24
CA VAL A 36 0.85 -28.75 -7.34
C VAL A 36 1.91 -27.71 -7.02
N LEU A 37 1.80 -26.51 -7.58
CA LEU A 37 2.75 -25.42 -7.33
C LEU A 37 2.82 -25.03 -5.85
N ASP A 38 1.67 -24.92 -5.17
CA ASP A 38 1.63 -24.62 -3.73
C ASP A 38 2.21 -25.77 -2.90
N ALA A 39 1.93 -27.03 -3.27
CA ALA A 39 2.52 -28.19 -2.60
C ALA A 39 4.04 -28.22 -2.74
N GLU A 40 4.56 -27.98 -3.95
CA GLU A 40 6.00 -27.86 -4.20
C GLU A 40 6.63 -26.71 -3.43
N PHE A 41 6.00 -25.54 -3.46
CA PHE A 41 6.49 -24.37 -2.75
C PHE A 41 6.58 -24.65 -1.24
N LYS A 42 5.55 -25.26 -0.66
CA LYS A 42 5.54 -25.67 0.75
C LYS A 42 6.62 -26.71 1.05
N ALA A 43 6.82 -27.69 0.18
CA ALA A 43 7.87 -28.71 0.34
C ALA A 43 9.27 -28.06 0.31
N LYS A 44 9.56 -27.25 -0.71
CA LYS A 44 10.83 -26.51 -0.85
C LYS A 44 11.07 -25.58 0.35
N LYS A 45 10.05 -24.84 0.78
CA LYS A 45 10.12 -23.97 1.96
C LYS A 45 10.45 -24.75 3.23
N ARG A 46 9.85 -25.93 3.43
CA ARG A 46 10.17 -26.79 4.60
C ARG A 46 11.60 -27.33 4.54
N ALA A 47 12.06 -27.77 3.37
CA ALA A 47 13.42 -28.28 3.18
C ALA A 47 14.46 -27.20 3.53
N ILE A 48 14.36 -26.01 2.92
CA ILE A 48 15.26 -24.88 3.19
C ILE A 48 15.28 -24.54 4.69
N ASN A 49 14.12 -24.46 5.33
CA ASN A 49 14.06 -24.15 6.76
C ASN A 49 14.70 -25.24 7.61
N LYS A 50 14.54 -26.51 7.25
CA LYS A 50 15.15 -27.62 7.98
C LYS A 50 16.68 -27.53 7.91
N ASP A 51 17.22 -27.42 6.70
CA ASP A 51 18.67 -27.39 6.47
C ASP A 51 19.32 -26.20 7.20
N ILE A 52 18.76 -25.00 7.05
CA ILE A 52 19.28 -23.80 7.70
C ILE A 52 19.13 -23.86 9.23
N ASN A 53 18.06 -24.45 9.76
CA ASN A 53 17.90 -24.57 11.22
C ASN A 53 18.92 -25.54 11.83
N GLU A 54 19.28 -26.60 11.11
CA GLU A 54 20.33 -27.54 11.53
C GLU A 54 21.70 -26.84 11.59
N ASP A 55 22.05 -26.08 10.54
CA ASP A 55 23.29 -25.29 10.50
C ASP A 55 23.33 -24.22 11.60
N GLN A 56 22.25 -23.46 11.77
CA GLN A 56 22.13 -22.45 12.83
C GLN A 56 22.29 -23.08 14.22
N LYS A 57 21.72 -24.26 14.44
CA LYS A 57 21.87 -24.97 15.73
C LYS A 57 23.34 -25.31 15.98
N SER A 58 24.04 -25.83 14.98
CA SER A 58 25.48 -26.14 15.09
C SER A 58 26.29 -24.91 15.48
N ILE A 59 26.10 -23.79 14.76
CA ILE A 59 26.78 -22.51 15.02
C ILE A 59 26.48 -22.01 16.45
N LEU A 60 25.22 -22.08 16.88
CA LEU A 60 24.84 -21.64 18.22
C LEU A 60 25.44 -22.51 19.33
N GLU A 61 25.59 -23.81 19.12
CA GLU A 61 26.30 -24.68 20.08
C GLU A 61 27.79 -24.32 20.15
N ASP A 62 28.44 -24.08 19.02
CA ASP A 62 29.85 -23.69 19.00
C ASP A 62 30.07 -22.32 19.64
N ALA A 63 29.21 -21.35 19.35
CA ALA A 63 29.25 -20.04 20.00
C ALA A 63 29.08 -20.16 21.52
N LYS A 64 28.20 -21.05 21.99
CA LYS A 64 28.04 -21.34 23.43
C LYS A 64 29.33 -21.91 24.03
N LYS A 65 30.04 -22.82 23.33
CA LYS A 65 31.34 -23.34 23.80
C LYS A 65 32.39 -22.25 23.94
N GLN A 66 32.30 -21.20 23.11
CA GLN A 66 33.17 -20.02 23.17
C GLN A 66 32.67 -18.94 24.17
N GLY A 67 31.66 -19.25 24.99
CA GLY A 67 31.14 -18.32 26.01
C GLY A 67 30.17 -17.26 25.49
N VAL A 68 29.72 -17.36 24.24
CA VAL A 68 28.74 -16.42 23.66
C VAL A 68 27.31 -16.93 23.89
N ASN A 69 26.45 -16.08 24.47
CA ASN A 69 25.05 -16.43 24.70
C ASN A 69 24.26 -16.49 23.37
N LYS A 70 23.60 -17.62 23.12
CA LYS A 70 22.75 -17.85 21.95
C LYS A 70 21.66 -16.78 21.76
N GLY A 71 21.09 -16.28 22.87
CA GLY A 71 20.06 -15.25 22.85
C GLY A 71 20.57 -13.91 22.32
N VAL A 72 21.82 -13.55 22.66
CA VAL A 72 22.47 -12.32 22.17
C VAL A 72 22.68 -12.40 20.66
N ILE A 73 23.16 -13.54 20.15
CA ILE A 73 23.34 -13.75 18.71
C ILE A 73 22.01 -13.60 17.97
N ARG A 74 20.94 -14.24 18.47
CA ARG A 74 19.61 -14.14 17.86
C ARG A 74 19.10 -12.69 17.83
N ALA A 75 19.20 -11.98 18.95
CA ALA A 75 18.76 -10.59 19.03
C ALA A 75 19.50 -9.68 18.04
N ILE A 76 20.83 -9.85 17.90
CA ILE A 76 21.63 -9.08 16.94
C ILE A 76 21.20 -9.40 15.50
N VAL A 77 21.05 -10.68 15.16
CA VAL A 77 20.63 -11.11 13.82
C VAL A 77 19.21 -10.62 13.49
N ASP A 78 18.30 -10.66 14.45
CA ASP A 78 16.94 -10.15 14.29
C ASP A 78 16.92 -8.64 14.05
N ALA A 79 17.71 -7.88 14.80
CA ALA A 79 17.88 -6.44 14.57
C ALA A 79 18.48 -6.14 13.18
N GLN A 80 19.50 -6.90 12.76
CA GLN A 80 20.08 -6.77 11.41
C GLN A 80 19.08 -7.14 10.31
N LYS A 81 18.22 -8.14 10.53
CA LYS A 81 17.16 -8.51 9.60
C LYS A 81 16.14 -7.39 9.45
N LEU A 82 15.79 -6.69 10.51
CA LEU A 82 14.92 -5.50 10.45
C LEU A 82 15.57 -4.38 9.63
N LYS A 83 16.86 -4.13 9.82
CA LYS A 83 17.61 -3.13 9.02
C LYS A 83 17.60 -3.45 7.54
N ARG A 84 17.96 -4.68 7.14
CA ARG A 84 17.92 -5.10 5.73
C ARG A 84 16.53 -4.95 5.11
N LYS A 85 15.48 -5.31 5.86
CA LYS A 85 14.09 -5.12 5.37
C LYS A 85 13.74 -3.65 5.18
N ALA A 86 14.22 -2.78 6.07
CA ALA A 86 14.02 -1.34 5.95
C ALA A 86 14.78 -0.80 4.72
N GLU A 87 16.02 -1.23 4.51
CA GLU A 87 16.83 -0.89 3.33
C GLU A 87 16.14 -1.36 2.04
N ASP A 88 15.68 -2.61 1.96
CA ASP A 88 14.92 -3.14 0.81
C ASP A 88 13.60 -2.38 0.56
N MET A 89 13.00 -1.80 1.61
CA MET A 89 11.79 -0.99 1.50
C MET A 89 12.11 0.43 1.03
N ILE A 90 13.22 1.01 1.49
CA ILE A 90 13.73 2.30 1.04
C ILE A 90 14.08 2.20 -0.45
N GLU A 91 14.84 1.18 -0.87
CA GLU A 91 15.19 0.96 -2.27
C GLU A 91 13.95 0.81 -3.17
N ARG A 92 12.96 0.04 -2.74
CA ARG A 92 11.67 -0.03 -3.47
C ARG A 92 10.92 1.28 -3.50
N ALA A 93 11.00 2.09 -2.45
CA ALA A 93 10.34 3.39 -2.39
C ALA A 93 11.03 4.39 -3.32
N ASP A 94 12.37 4.40 -3.34
CA ASP A 94 13.16 5.21 -4.26
C ASP A 94 12.86 4.83 -5.72
N GLY A 95 12.83 3.53 -6.04
CA GLY A 95 12.49 3.05 -7.39
C GLY A 95 11.06 3.36 -7.86
N LYS A 96 10.14 3.77 -6.97
CA LYS A 96 8.81 4.25 -7.40
C LYS A 96 8.86 5.65 -8.01
N VAL A 97 9.81 6.48 -7.58
CA VAL A 97 10.02 7.81 -8.15
C VAL A 97 10.68 7.68 -9.54
N ASP A 98 11.55 6.69 -9.72
CA ASP A 98 12.22 6.40 -10.99
C ASP A 98 11.29 5.93 -12.12
N GLY A 99 10.06 5.53 -11.79
CA GLY A 99 9.02 5.16 -12.76
C GLY A 99 8.21 6.32 -13.31
N LEU A 100 8.44 7.55 -12.83
CA LEU A 100 7.77 8.76 -13.30
C LEU A 100 8.44 9.32 -14.57
N GLU A 101 7.64 10.01 -15.39
CA GLU A 101 8.15 10.84 -16.48
C GLU A 101 9.09 11.91 -15.91
N ASP A 102 10.07 12.37 -16.70
CA ASP A 102 11.21 13.15 -16.19
C ASP A 102 10.78 14.42 -15.42
N ASP A 103 9.75 15.13 -15.90
CA ASP A 103 9.21 16.33 -15.24
C ASP A 103 8.52 16.00 -13.89
N ASP A 104 7.79 14.89 -13.81
CA ASP A 104 7.10 14.44 -12.59
C ASP A 104 8.09 13.87 -11.57
N ARG A 105 9.20 13.29 -12.04
CA ARG A 105 10.29 12.81 -11.20
C ARG A 105 10.99 13.95 -10.48
N ASP A 106 11.32 15.01 -11.22
CA ASP A 106 11.96 16.21 -10.65
C ASP A 106 11.03 16.86 -9.61
N PHE A 107 9.74 16.97 -9.91
CA PHE A 107 8.76 17.48 -8.95
C PHE A 107 8.60 16.57 -7.71
N ALA A 108 8.64 15.25 -7.88
CA ALA A 108 8.60 14.30 -6.75
C ALA A 108 9.86 14.39 -5.86
N VAL A 109 11.04 14.63 -6.45
CA VAL A 109 12.29 14.89 -5.71
C VAL A 109 12.21 16.19 -4.93
N ASP A 110 11.66 17.25 -5.54
CA ASP A 110 11.43 18.54 -4.86
C ASP A 110 10.45 18.41 -3.69
N ILE A 111 9.33 17.70 -3.88
CA ILE A 111 8.37 17.41 -2.82
C ILE A 111 9.08 16.67 -1.68
N ARG A 112 9.79 15.58 -1.98
CA ARG A 112 10.53 14.81 -0.96
C ARG A 112 11.52 15.68 -0.21
N THR A 113 12.23 16.57 -0.90
CA THR A 113 13.20 17.49 -0.30
C THR A 113 12.51 18.51 0.62
N ALA A 114 11.35 19.03 0.21
CA ALA A 114 10.55 19.94 1.02
C ALA A 114 9.93 19.27 2.26
N LEU A 115 9.59 17.98 2.19
CA LEU A 115 9.00 17.23 3.31
C LEU A 115 10.03 16.87 4.40
N GLY A 116 11.32 16.78 4.06
CA GLY A 116 12.41 16.48 4.99
C GLY A 116 12.30 15.12 5.70
N ASP A 117 13.08 14.93 6.77
CA ASP A 117 13.19 13.64 7.48
C ASP A 117 12.03 13.35 8.46
N ASN A 118 11.13 14.32 8.70
CA ASN A 118 10.09 14.23 9.74
C ASN A 118 8.67 14.45 9.19
N PHE A 119 8.36 13.79 8.06
CA PHE A 119 7.08 13.90 7.36
C PHE A 119 5.85 13.54 8.21
N ALA A 120 5.99 12.64 9.20
CA ALA A 120 4.88 12.20 10.05
C ALA A 120 4.32 13.30 10.98
N SER A 121 5.03 14.41 11.13
CA SER A 121 4.63 15.53 11.99
C SER A 121 3.83 16.63 11.26
N PHE A 122 3.82 16.63 9.93
CA PHE A 122 3.09 17.61 9.15
C PHE A 122 1.66 17.11 8.92
N GLY A 123 0.70 17.73 9.59
CA GLY A 123 -0.72 17.52 9.29
C GLY A 123 -0.98 17.81 7.81
N LEU A 124 -1.70 16.90 7.13
CA LEU A 124 -2.08 17.05 5.73
C LEU A 124 -2.63 18.46 5.48
N GLY A 125 -1.95 19.24 4.62
CA GLY A 125 -2.41 20.56 4.18
C GLY A 125 -1.89 21.77 4.96
N ALA A 126 -1.01 21.62 5.96
CA ALA A 126 -0.49 22.77 6.71
C ALA A 126 0.17 23.85 5.82
N ALA A 127 0.87 23.45 4.76
CA ALA A 127 1.45 24.37 3.78
C ALA A 127 0.42 24.98 2.79
N ALA A 128 -0.73 24.34 2.60
CA ALA A 128 -1.82 24.89 1.79
C ALA A 128 -2.59 25.98 2.56
N VAL A 129 -2.80 25.77 3.87
CA VAL A 129 -3.41 26.77 4.76
C VAL A 129 -2.54 28.03 4.88
N GLN A 130 -1.22 27.88 5.01
CA GLN A 130 -0.31 29.04 5.05
C GLN A 130 -0.26 29.81 3.72
N ARG A 131 -0.58 29.18 2.59
CA ARG A 131 -0.63 29.86 1.29
C ARG A 131 -1.93 30.65 1.13
N GLU A 132 -3.06 30.14 1.62
CA GLU A 132 -4.32 30.90 1.67
C GLU A 132 -4.23 32.10 2.63
N GLU A 133 -3.50 31.99 3.75
CA GLU A 133 -3.26 33.11 4.68
C GLU A 133 -2.29 34.18 4.14
N ALA A 134 -1.48 33.86 3.12
CA ALA A 134 -0.53 34.78 2.53
C ALA A 134 -1.07 35.53 1.29
N ASP A 135 -2.15 35.03 0.67
CA ASP A 135 -2.84 35.63 -0.49
C ASP A 135 -4.09 36.42 -0.04
N ASP A 136 -3.94 37.19 1.04
CA ASP A 136 -4.99 37.93 1.75
C ASP A 136 -5.57 39.13 0.98
N ASP A 137 -5.43 39.17 -0.36
CA ASP A 137 -5.87 40.31 -1.18
C ASP A 137 -6.98 40.02 -2.18
N LYS A 138 -7.44 38.77 -2.38
CA LYS A 138 -8.66 38.50 -3.17
C LYS A 138 -9.42 37.27 -2.69
N GLN A 139 -10.20 37.44 -1.63
CA GLN A 139 -11.28 36.50 -1.35
C GLN A 139 -12.24 36.49 -2.55
N ASP A 140 -12.26 35.40 -3.32
CA ASP A 140 -13.13 35.23 -4.50
C ASP A 140 -14.60 35.51 -4.12
N GLU A 141 -15.37 36.13 -5.02
CA GLU A 141 -16.76 36.55 -4.76
C GLU A 141 -17.63 35.36 -4.33
N THR A 142 -17.32 34.17 -4.86
CA THR A 142 -17.94 32.89 -4.50
C THR A 142 -17.64 32.51 -3.05
N THR A 143 -16.39 32.65 -2.62
CA THR A 143 -15.96 32.38 -1.24
C THR A 143 -16.56 33.41 -0.27
N ALA A 144 -16.61 34.69 -0.65
CA ALA A 144 -17.26 35.72 0.16
C ALA A 144 -18.77 35.46 0.34
N ALA A 145 -19.46 34.98 -0.71
CA ALA A 145 -20.88 34.61 -0.63
C ALA A 145 -21.11 33.41 0.29
N VAL A 146 -20.25 32.39 0.23
CA VAL A 146 -20.32 31.22 1.13
C VAL A 146 -20.05 31.64 2.58
N VAL A 147 -19.00 32.41 2.83
CA VAL A 147 -18.68 32.92 4.18
C VAL A 147 -19.84 33.75 4.74
N LYS A 148 -20.48 34.58 3.92
CA LYS A 148 -21.64 35.38 4.34
C LYS A 148 -22.88 34.52 4.62
N ALA A 149 -23.13 33.50 3.80
CA ALA A 149 -24.25 32.57 4.02
C ALA A 149 -24.05 31.76 5.32
N VAL A 150 -22.82 31.32 5.57
CA VAL A 150 -22.47 30.58 6.79
C VAL A 150 -22.53 31.48 8.02
N LYS A 151 -21.94 32.70 7.99
CA LYS A 151 -22.07 33.69 9.08
C LYS A 151 -23.50 34.12 9.35
N GLY A 152 -24.35 34.20 8.32
CA GLY A 152 -25.77 34.52 8.49
C GLY A 152 -26.59 33.39 9.13
N SER A 153 -26.03 32.16 9.19
CA SER A 153 -26.69 30.97 9.72
C SER A 153 -26.29 30.62 11.16
N MET A 154 -25.36 31.37 11.77
CA MET A 154 -24.88 31.13 13.13
C MET A 154 -24.68 32.45 13.89
N THR A 155 -24.65 32.41 15.22
CA THR A 155 -24.37 33.60 16.02
C THR A 155 -22.87 33.95 15.97
N GLN A 156 -22.54 35.21 16.27
CA GLN A 156 -21.14 35.66 16.30
C GLN A 156 -20.30 34.84 17.30
N GLU A 157 -20.90 34.43 18.41
CA GLU A 157 -20.25 33.58 19.44
C GLU A 157 -19.95 32.17 18.92
N GLU A 158 -20.81 31.59 18.09
CA GLU A 158 -20.58 30.30 17.44
C GLU A 158 -19.50 30.39 16.35
N TRP A 159 -19.45 31.52 15.64
CA TRP A 159 -18.40 31.79 14.65
C TRP A 159 -17.03 31.93 15.31
N ASP A 160 -16.94 32.68 16.41
CA ASP A 160 -15.69 32.93 17.12
C ASP A 160 -15.18 31.64 17.82
N ALA A 161 -16.08 30.76 18.28
CA ALA A 161 -15.72 29.45 18.82
C ALA A 161 -15.20 28.47 17.75
N ALA A 162 -15.72 28.54 16.52
CA ALA A 162 -15.28 27.69 15.41
C ALA A 162 -13.90 28.09 14.85
N GLY A 163 -13.48 29.34 15.03
CA GLY A 163 -12.19 29.89 14.59
C GLY A 163 -10.97 29.52 15.46
N GLY A 164 -11.13 28.65 16.46
CA GLY A 164 -9.99 28.11 17.22
C GLY A 164 -9.39 29.03 18.29
N GLY A 165 -10.16 29.98 18.83
CA GLY A 165 -9.79 30.72 20.04
C GLY A 165 -10.31 30.04 21.30
N ALA A 166 -9.51 29.16 21.91
CA ALA A 166 -9.85 28.59 23.23
C ALA A 166 -10.03 29.71 24.28
N PRO A 167 -11.10 29.70 25.10
CA PRO A 167 -11.17 30.53 26.28
C PRO A 167 -10.24 29.97 27.38
N GLN A 168 -9.59 30.89 28.10
CA GLN A 168 -8.78 30.63 29.29
C GLN A 168 -9.56 29.97 30.43
#